data_AF-A0A961I897-F1
#
_entry.id   AF-A0A961I897-F1
#
_cell.length_a   1.000
_cell.length_b   1.000
_cell.length_c   1.000
_cell.angle_alpha   90.00
_cell.angle_beta   90.00
_cell.angle_gamma   90.00
#
_symmetry.space_group_name_H-M   'P 1'
#
loop_
_entity.id
_entity.type
_entity.pdbx_description
1 polymer ?
#
loop_
_entity_poly.entity_id
_entity_poly.type
_entity_poly.pdbx_seq_one_letter_code
_entity_poly.pdbx_strand_id
1 'polypeptide(L)'
;MVSRKLHRILVILLTISILHMSVAPMLIEPAIYAANADAASAAPLRQQNTIAITDTGFSPAQLTITEGETVTWVNQTQTARVLNDGEPPVNGCPDSGGSIFLPLVKNQQGGVSGATNEGTDEQVAQNTASAPADFSETLDPGESFAFLYATAGTYRFYVNPDCTIVGTITVQATSVGLLGPVGDQTAPLGSTLTIQLRSDRASAVFDIAPLPLPEHASFDAANGLFHFQPSPDQIGSLTLTFSASDNGENESETITITVPEPDPNGATALRGRILDANDAERGIETPLIGATVKHIGSGRSVTTGNDGYFELSGLQPGENYIEFNGITAQPAGTYGAYRAQKELIANVTNVIDRPIYIMAIDMAGQTQVVPDNTTIVTNPNLNATITIPAHTVMNDADEEYSGPISVSEVPDEFTPGSLPDTLDPGLVMTIQPMGLTFNQPAPISFPNFDNLPAGSEVDLWSMDHETAQFFIAGKGRVTSDRTMIETFEGGIRESSWHFPLPAAPDSLPAPDNNDAND
;
A
#
# COMPACT_ATOMS: atom_id res chain seq x y z
N MET A 1 10.59 35.39 68.70
CA MET A 1 11.51 34.24 68.87
C MET A 1 12.31 34.13 67.58
N VAL A 2 13.59 34.54 67.55
CA VAL A 2 14.79 33.70 67.82
C VAL A 2 14.87 32.55 66.80
N SER A 3 15.71 32.52 65.74
CA SER A 3 17.14 32.86 65.50
C SER A 3 18.12 31.71 65.80
N ARG A 4 18.88 31.27 64.77
CA ARG A 4 20.35 30.97 64.70
C ARG A 4 20.68 30.12 63.46
N LYS A 5 21.56 30.59 62.56
CA LYS A 5 23.03 30.40 62.47
C LYS A 5 23.45 28.93 62.23
N LEU A 6 23.99 28.56 61.06
CA LEU A 6 25.37 28.77 60.54
C LEU A 6 26.45 27.97 61.30
N HIS A 7 27.26 27.15 60.60
CA HIS A 7 28.75 27.14 60.60
C HIS A 7 29.35 26.03 59.69
N ARG A 8 30.40 26.38 58.92
CA ARG A 8 31.41 25.47 58.31
C ARG A 8 32.60 25.30 59.29
N ILE A 9 33.52 24.34 59.08
CA ILE A 9 34.99 24.47 59.33
C ILE A 9 35.81 23.18 58.97
N LEU A 10 37.06 23.38 58.49
CA LEU A 10 38.29 22.54 58.35
C LEU A 10 38.21 21.01 58.10
N VAL A 11 38.91 20.40 57.13
CA VAL A 11 40.38 20.35 56.81
C VAL A 11 41.22 19.51 57.79
N ILE A 12 41.80 18.41 57.27
CA ILE A 12 42.96 17.69 57.84
C ILE A 12 43.92 17.33 56.68
N LEU A 13 45.22 17.57 56.88
CA LEU A 13 46.33 17.12 56.01
C LEU A 13 46.92 15.80 56.53
N LEU A 14 47.55 15.01 55.66
CA LEU A 14 48.65 14.11 56.04
C LEU A 14 49.71 13.95 54.93
N THR A 15 50.95 13.68 55.33
CA THR A 15 52.19 13.58 54.54
C THR A 15 53.03 12.37 55.06
N ILE A 16 54.22 11.98 54.58
CA ILE A 16 55.25 12.59 53.70
C ILE A 16 56.17 11.50 53.08
N SER A 17 57.03 11.87 52.11
CA SER A 17 58.24 11.17 51.56
C SER A 17 58.06 10.67 50.12
N ILE A 18 58.70 11.19 49.07
CA ILE A 18 60.10 11.65 48.79
C ILE A 18 61.13 10.51 48.69
N LEU A 19 61.57 10.25 47.45
CA LEU A 19 62.99 10.06 47.12
C LEU A 19 63.28 10.65 45.72
N HIS A 20 64.45 11.27 45.53
CA HIS A 20 64.88 11.95 44.30
C HIS A 20 66.11 11.26 43.68
N MET A 21 66.15 11.17 42.34
CA MET A 21 67.34 11.25 41.47
C MET A 21 66.85 11.89 40.15
N SER A 22 67.08 13.16 39.83
CA SER A 22 68.34 13.91 39.64
C SER A 22 69.10 13.55 38.35
N VAL A 23 68.86 14.31 37.28
CA VAL A 23 69.89 15.06 36.52
C VAL A 23 69.23 16.39 36.06
N ALA A 24 70.00 17.49 36.01
CA ALA A 24 69.53 18.83 35.65
C ALA A 24 70.22 19.35 34.36
N PRO A 25 70.12 20.64 33.95
CA PRO A 25 69.35 20.99 32.75
C PRO A 25 70.18 21.63 31.63
N MET A 26 69.58 21.84 30.45
CA MET A 26 70.07 22.81 29.47
C MET A 26 68.88 23.52 28.80
N LEU A 27 68.98 24.86 28.73
CA LEU A 27 67.93 25.78 28.27
C LEU A 27 67.77 25.81 26.75
N ILE A 28 66.60 26.25 26.27
CA ILE A 28 66.40 27.37 25.32
C ILE A 28 64.91 27.75 25.29
N GLU A 29 64.62 29.02 25.02
CA GLU A 29 63.30 29.69 25.11
C GLU A 29 62.34 29.37 23.94
N PRO A 30 61.02 29.61 24.09
CA PRO A 30 60.06 29.45 23.01
C PRO A 30 60.06 30.66 22.06
N ALA A 31 60.12 30.41 20.75
CA ALA A 31 59.87 31.42 19.71
C ALA A 31 58.88 30.87 18.68
N ILE A 32 57.88 31.70 18.33
CA ILE A 32 56.83 31.41 17.36
C ILE A 32 57.40 31.58 15.94
N TYR A 33 57.27 30.57 15.07
CA TYR A 33 56.82 30.78 13.68
C TYR A 33 56.43 29.48 12.94
N ALA A 34 55.56 29.64 11.95
CA ALA A 34 55.02 28.71 10.94
C ALA A 34 55.53 27.25 10.89
N ALA A 35 54.56 26.32 10.86
CA ALA A 35 54.74 25.03 10.23
C ALA A 35 54.77 25.22 8.69
N ASN A 36 55.91 24.91 8.07
CA ASN A 36 55.97 24.76 6.62
C ASN A 36 55.20 23.51 6.19
N ALA A 37 54.34 23.65 5.19
CA ALA A 37 53.86 22.50 4.44
C ALA A 37 54.98 22.03 3.50
N ASP A 38 55.29 20.73 3.53
CA ASP A 38 55.76 20.06 2.31
C ASP A 38 55.48 18.55 2.31
N ALA A 39 55.02 18.08 1.15
CA ALA A 39 54.97 16.69 0.66
C ALA A 39 54.65 15.54 1.65
N ALA A 40 53.36 15.33 1.96
CA ALA A 40 52.82 13.98 2.12
C ALA A 40 52.07 13.59 0.83
N SER A 41 52.41 12.42 0.25
CA SER A 41 51.82 11.94 -1.00
C SER A 41 50.30 11.73 -0.88
N ALA A 42 49.51 12.59 -1.53
CA ALA A 42 48.07 12.37 -1.66
C ALA A 42 47.80 11.11 -2.51
N ALA A 43 47.06 10.15 -1.96
CA ALA A 43 46.46 9.08 -2.75
C ALA A 43 45.32 9.69 -3.61
N PRO A 44 45.15 9.27 -4.87
CA PRO A 44 44.08 9.79 -5.72
C PRO A 44 42.71 9.33 -5.22
N LEU A 45 41.73 10.23 -5.25
CA LEU A 45 40.32 9.91 -5.02
C LEU A 45 39.84 8.87 -6.05
N ARG A 46 39.07 7.86 -5.62
CA ARG A 46 38.61 6.78 -6.51
C ARG A 46 37.54 7.26 -7.50
N GLN A 47 37.94 7.37 -8.76
CA GLN A 47 37.17 7.87 -9.89
C GLN A 47 36.31 6.76 -10.55
N GLN A 48 35.51 6.00 -9.80
CA GLN A 48 34.73 4.89 -10.39
C GLN A 48 33.35 5.31 -10.92
N ASN A 49 32.54 6.03 -10.14
CA ASN A 49 31.15 6.35 -10.51
C ASN A 49 30.90 7.87 -10.57
N THR A 50 31.71 8.60 -11.34
CA THR A 50 31.64 10.06 -11.43
C THR A 50 31.42 10.53 -12.86
N ILE A 51 30.46 11.44 -13.07
CA ILE A 51 30.24 12.14 -14.34
C ILE A 51 30.62 13.62 -14.17
N ALA A 52 31.67 14.05 -14.87
CA ALA A 52 32.06 15.45 -14.96
C ALA A 52 31.23 16.17 -16.03
N ILE A 53 30.64 17.30 -15.64
CA ILE A 53 29.99 18.27 -16.52
C ILE A 53 31.06 19.25 -17.00
N THR A 54 31.34 19.31 -18.29
CA THR A 54 32.42 20.13 -18.88
C THR A 54 31.89 21.06 -19.96
N ASP A 55 32.64 22.10 -20.31
CA ASP A 55 32.25 23.07 -21.36
C ASP A 55 32.14 22.43 -22.76
N THR A 56 32.59 21.19 -22.93
CA THR A 56 32.54 20.41 -24.17
C THR A 56 31.64 19.17 -24.10
N GLY A 57 30.91 18.94 -23.00
CA GLY A 57 30.03 17.78 -22.81
C GLY A 57 30.28 17.04 -21.49
N PHE A 58 30.08 15.72 -21.47
CA PHE A 58 30.14 14.90 -20.26
C PHE A 58 31.29 13.88 -20.32
N SER A 59 31.95 13.67 -19.18
CA SER A 59 33.04 12.69 -19.04
C SER A 59 32.84 11.81 -17.81
N PRO A 60 32.51 10.51 -17.97
CA PRO A 60 32.18 9.84 -19.23
C PRO A 60 30.77 10.18 -19.71
N ALA A 61 30.52 10.09 -21.03
CA ALA A 61 29.18 10.18 -21.60
C ALA A 61 28.38 8.86 -21.43
N GLN A 62 29.05 7.76 -21.11
CA GLN A 62 28.41 6.48 -20.78
C GLN A 62 29.04 5.93 -19.50
N LEU A 63 28.21 5.63 -18.51
CA LEU A 63 28.63 5.03 -17.25
C LEU A 63 27.85 3.72 -17.05
N THR A 64 28.51 2.70 -16.52
CA THR A 64 27.87 1.45 -16.09
C THR A 64 28.15 1.26 -14.62
N ILE A 65 27.10 1.04 -13.84
CA ILE A 65 27.13 0.84 -12.39
C ILE A 65 26.25 -0.35 -12.02
N THR A 66 26.32 -0.78 -10.77
CA THR A 66 25.45 -1.83 -10.22
C THR A 66 24.28 -1.20 -9.43
N GLU A 67 23.17 -1.92 -9.30
CA GLU A 67 22.03 -1.54 -8.46
C GLU A 67 22.49 -1.29 -7.01
N GLY A 68 22.06 -0.15 -6.44
CA GLY A 68 22.51 0.30 -5.12
C GLY A 68 23.83 1.09 -5.12
N GLU A 69 24.44 1.36 -6.28
CA GLU A 69 25.56 2.29 -6.38
C GLU A 69 25.14 3.75 -6.62
N THR A 70 25.96 4.67 -6.13
CA THR A 70 25.79 6.13 -6.28
C THR A 70 26.58 6.64 -7.48
N VAL A 71 25.99 7.52 -8.29
CA VAL A 71 26.71 8.35 -9.28
C VAL A 71 26.86 9.77 -8.76
N THR A 72 28.09 10.29 -8.83
CA THR A 72 28.40 11.69 -8.50
C THR A 72 28.52 12.53 -9.77
N TRP A 73 27.70 13.56 -9.89
CA TRP A 73 27.77 14.60 -10.91
C TRP A 73 28.64 15.74 -10.39
N VAL A 74 29.63 16.21 -11.16
CA VAL A 74 30.53 17.31 -10.74
C VAL A 74 30.53 18.43 -11.79
N ASN A 75 30.25 19.67 -11.37
CA ASN A 75 30.35 20.81 -12.27
C ASN A 75 31.83 21.23 -12.45
N GLN A 76 32.41 20.93 -13.61
CA GLN A 76 33.76 21.36 -13.99
C GLN A 76 33.75 22.52 -15.00
N THR A 77 32.59 23.14 -15.23
CA THR A 77 32.46 24.34 -16.08
C THR A 77 32.77 25.61 -15.27
N GLN A 78 33.07 26.72 -15.96
CA GLN A 78 33.34 28.02 -15.30
C GLN A 78 32.05 28.76 -14.88
N THR A 79 30.89 28.12 -14.98
CA THR A 79 29.55 28.71 -14.76
C THR A 79 28.69 27.76 -13.94
N ALA A 80 27.71 28.29 -13.20
CA ALA A 80 26.71 27.45 -12.54
C ALA A 80 25.92 26.59 -13.55
N ARG A 81 25.49 25.41 -13.14
CA ARG A 81 24.67 24.46 -13.93
C ARG A 81 23.47 24.02 -13.11
N VAL A 82 22.31 23.89 -13.77
CA VAL A 82 21.07 23.47 -13.10
C VAL A 82 20.77 22.02 -13.48
N LEU A 83 20.63 21.17 -12.48
CA LEU A 83 20.13 19.80 -12.62
C LEU A 83 18.61 19.83 -12.41
N ASN A 84 17.84 19.27 -13.34
CA ASN A 84 16.38 19.14 -13.25
C ASN A 84 15.97 17.67 -13.39
N ASP A 85 14.81 17.33 -12.84
CA ASP A 85 14.20 16.01 -13.01
C ASP A 85 13.37 15.87 -14.31
N GLY A 86 13.31 14.66 -14.86
CA GLY A 86 12.44 14.26 -15.96
C GLY A 86 13.05 14.36 -17.37
N GLU A 87 12.19 14.24 -18.39
CA GLU A 87 12.54 14.53 -19.78
C GLU A 87 12.17 15.98 -20.14
N PRO A 88 12.90 16.65 -21.04
CA PRO A 88 12.56 18.01 -21.47
C PRO A 88 11.18 18.04 -22.18
N PRO A 89 10.37 19.09 -22.00
CA PRO A 89 9.03 19.16 -22.56
C PRO A 89 9.03 19.19 -24.10
N VAL A 90 8.20 18.33 -24.70
CA VAL A 90 8.18 17.98 -26.13
C VAL A 90 7.95 19.16 -27.09
N ASN A 91 7.52 20.32 -26.60
CA ASN A 91 7.19 21.51 -27.40
C ASN A 91 7.75 22.82 -26.79
N GLY A 92 9.00 22.81 -26.36
CA GLY A 92 9.73 24.05 -26.06
C GLY A 92 10.78 23.89 -24.96
N CYS A 93 12.03 23.68 -25.37
CA CYS A 93 13.16 23.75 -24.45
C CYS A 93 13.32 25.23 -23.98
N PRO A 94 13.29 25.53 -22.68
CA PRO A 94 13.33 26.93 -22.20
C PRO A 94 14.69 27.59 -22.48
N ASP A 95 14.72 28.87 -22.83
CA ASP A 95 15.93 29.59 -23.31
C ASP A 95 17.09 29.74 -22.29
N SER A 96 16.98 29.14 -21.10
CA SER A 96 18.05 29.08 -20.09
C SER A 96 19.12 28.04 -20.45
N GLY A 97 20.14 28.48 -21.19
CA GLY A 97 21.28 27.68 -21.69
C GLY A 97 22.26 27.14 -20.62
N GLY A 98 21.76 26.42 -19.63
CA GLY A 98 22.57 25.78 -18.58
C GLY A 98 21.88 24.63 -17.83
N SER A 99 20.71 24.18 -18.29
CA SER A 99 19.94 23.09 -17.66
C SER A 99 20.32 21.71 -18.20
N ILE A 100 20.49 20.77 -17.28
CA ILE A 100 20.76 19.34 -17.51
C ILE A 100 19.56 18.58 -16.95
N PHE A 101 18.93 17.73 -17.76
CA PHE A 101 17.78 16.93 -17.33
C PHE A 101 18.23 15.52 -17.00
N LEU A 102 18.01 15.12 -15.74
CA LEU A 102 18.25 13.80 -15.19
C LEU A 102 16.97 12.95 -15.27
N PRO A 103 17.06 11.66 -15.58
CA PRO A 103 15.89 10.80 -15.74
C PRO A 103 15.22 10.52 -14.38
N LEU A 104 13.88 10.67 -14.34
CA LEU A 104 12.95 10.49 -13.22
C LEU A 104 13.55 10.04 -11.88
N VAL A 105 14.29 10.96 -11.27
CA VAL A 105 15.03 10.86 -10.01
C VAL A 105 14.08 10.61 -8.85
N LYS A 106 12.88 11.21 -8.87
CA LYS A 106 11.84 11.01 -7.83
C LYS A 106 11.35 9.57 -7.70
N ASN A 107 11.35 8.81 -8.79
CA ASN A 107 10.85 7.42 -8.81
C ASN A 107 11.93 6.41 -8.42
N GLN A 108 13.08 6.89 -7.94
CA GLN A 108 14.26 6.13 -7.57
C GLN A 108 14.72 6.67 -6.19
N GLN A 109 14.50 5.93 -5.11
CA GLN A 109 14.68 6.47 -3.76
C GLN A 109 16.17 6.77 -3.44
N GLY A 110 16.45 7.93 -2.82
CA GLY A 110 17.68 8.11 -2.01
C GLY A 110 18.69 9.20 -2.41
N GLY A 111 18.28 10.37 -2.87
CA GLY A 111 19.21 11.51 -3.06
C GLY A 111 19.73 12.10 -1.74
N VAL A 112 21.04 12.40 -1.67
CA VAL A 112 21.66 13.11 -0.54
C VAL A 112 22.33 14.38 -1.06
N SER A 113 21.78 15.55 -0.70
CA SER A 113 22.43 16.85 -0.98
C SER A 113 23.62 17.05 -0.02
N GLY A 114 24.74 17.54 -0.56
CA GLY A 114 26.03 17.58 0.14
C GLY A 114 26.82 18.86 -0.14
N ALA A 115 26.26 20.02 0.23
CA ALA A 115 27.00 21.28 0.22
C ALA A 115 27.98 21.35 1.41
N THR A 116 29.20 20.86 1.25
CA THR A 116 30.23 20.91 2.31
C THR A 116 31.14 22.13 2.16
N ASN A 117 30.93 23.14 3.01
CA ASN A 117 31.99 24.07 3.40
C ASN A 117 32.65 23.57 4.69
N GLU A 118 33.98 23.67 4.80
CA GLU A 118 34.70 23.28 6.02
C GLU A 118 34.34 24.21 7.21
N GLY A 119 33.76 23.68 8.30
CA GLY A 119 33.48 24.50 9.48
C GLY A 119 32.63 23.89 10.61
N THR A 120 33.23 22.99 11.40
CA THR A 120 32.92 22.65 12.82
C THR A 120 31.48 22.30 13.30
N ASP A 121 31.45 21.24 14.12
CA ASP A 121 30.42 20.76 15.06
C ASP A 121 29.26 19.86 14.56
N GLU A 122 28.87 18.97 15.47
CA GLU A 122 28.01 17.80 15.29
C GLU A 122 26.52 18.15 15.13
N GLN A 123 25.82 17.48 14.21
CA GLN A 123 24.58 16.76 14.57
C GLN A 123 24.14 15.76 13.49
N VAL A 124 23.85 14.54 13.93
CA VAL A 124 23.16 13.52 13.12
C VAL A 124 21.65 13.72 13.28
N ALA A 125 20.94 13.91 12.18
CA ALA A 125 19.47 13.91 12.16
C ALA A 125 18.96 13.10 10.97
N GLN A 126 18.36 11.93 11.26
CA GLN A 126 17.45 11.28 10.32
C GLN A 126 16.19 12.14 10.20
N ASN A 127 15.69 12.36 8.99
CA ASN A 127 14.29 12.72 8.79
C ASN A 127 13.80 12.29 7.41
N THR A 128 12.84 11.37 7.40
CA THR A 128 12.01 11.03 6.25
C THR A 128 11.08 12.20 5.94
N ALA A 129 11.23 12.81 4.77
CA ALA A 129 10.28 13.78 4.24
C ALA A 129 10.09 13.56 2.73
N SER A 130 8.86 13.27 2.32
CA SER A 130 8.46 13.27 0.92
C SER A 130 8.63 14.67 0.31
N ALA A 131 9.43 14.78 -0.75
CA ALA A 131 9.71 16.05 -1.40
C ALA A 131 8.52 16.59 -2.23
N PRO A 132 8.36 17.92 -2.38
CA PRO A 132 7.30 18.50 -3.22
C PRO A 132 7.49 18.23 -4.71
N ALA A 133 6.49 18.61 -5.52
CA ALA A 133 6.56 18.51 -6.96
C ALA A 133 7.72 19.34 -7.56
N ASP A 134 8.60 18.62 -8.26
CA ASP A 134 9.68 19.06 -9.16
C ASP A 134 11.04 19.36 -8.50
N PHE A 135 11.99 18.43 -8.71
CA PHE A 135 13.38 18.54 -8.27
C PHE A 135 14.17 19.42 -9.25
N SER A 136 14.86 20.40 -8.68
CA SER A 136 15.80 21.28 -9.36
C SER A 136 16.91 21.67 -8.38
N GLU A 137 18.17 21.45 -8.75
CA GLU A 137 19.36 21.77 -7.94
C GLU A 137 20.32 22.63 -8.78
N THR A 138 20.95 23.65 -8.19
CA THR A 138 22.00 24.43 -8.87
C THR A 138 23.36 24.06 -8.32
N LEU A 139 24.29 23.69 -9.20
CA LEU A 139 25.70 23.42 -8.88
C LEU A 139 26.58 24.56 -9.37
N ASP A 140 27.25 25.25 -8.45
CA ASP A 140 28.30 26.21 -8.77
C ASP A 140 29.59 25.52 -9.27
N PRO A 141 30.54 26.24 -9.89
CA PRO A 141 31.81 25.68 -10.37
C PRO A 141 32.59 24.95 -9.27
N GLY A 142 32.81 23.65 -9.46
CA GLY A 142 33.48 22.75 -8.52
C GLY A 142 32.55 21.94 -7.61
N GLU A 143 31.25 22.26 -7.55
CA GLU A 143 30.29 21.54 -6.72
C GLU A 143 29.84 20.20 -7.32
N SER A 144 29.24 19.35 -6.48
CA SER A 144 28.79 18.02 -6.88
C SER A 144 27.47 17.59 -6.27
N PHE A 145 26.66 16.87 -7.04
CA PHE A 145 25.43 16.20 -6.61
C PHE A 145 25.61 14.68 -6.70
N ALA A 146 25.17 13.93 -5.68
CA ALA A 146 25.32 12.49 -5.62
C ALA A 146 23.93 11.80 -5.55
N PHE A 147 23.71 10.80 -6.41
CA PHE A 147 22.43 10.12 -6.52
C PHE A 147 22.55 8.59 -6.56
N LEU A 148 21.73 7.92 -5.74
CA LEU A 148 21.66 6.47 -5.61
C LEU A 148 20.76 5.85 -6.69
N TYR A 149 21.28 4.89 -7.46
CA TYR A 149 20.48 4.19 -8.48
C TYR A 149 19.97 2.85 -7.94
N ALA A 150 18.74 2.86 -7.44
CA ALA A 150 18.12 1.73 -6.74
C ALA A 150 17.41 0.70 -7.65
N THR A 151 17.25 0.96 -8.95
CA THR A 151 16.61 0.02 -9.89
C THR A 151 17.50 -0.21 -11.12
N ALA A 152 17.67 -1.47 -11.53
CA ALA A 152 18.33 -1.82 -12.79
C ALA A 152 17.61 -1.20 -14.00
N GLY A 153 18.36 -0.75 -15.01
CA GLY A 153 17.80 -0.08 -16.18
C GLY A 153 18.79 0.78 -16.98
N THR A 154 18.32 1.40 -18.06
CA THR A 154 19.10 2.37 -18.84
C THR A 154 18.51 3.77 -18.70
N TYR A 155 19.26 4.65 -18.06
CA TYR A 155 18.89 5.99 -17.66
C TYR A 155 19.54 7.01 -18.61
N ARG A 156 18.73 7.74 -19.39
CA ARG A 156 19.20 8.77 -20.34
C ARG A 156 19.21 10.13 -19.68
N PHE A 157 20.22 10.95 -19.98
CA PHE A 157 20.26 12.35 -19.56
C PHE A 157 20.48 13.28 -20.75
N TYR A 158 19.93 14.48 -20.64
CA TYR A 158 19.72 15.42 -21.76
C TYR A 158 20.28 16.81 -21.44
N VAL A 159 20.67 17.57 -22.47
CA VAL A 159 21.14 18.96 -22.33
C VAL A 159 20.45 19.92 -23.31
N ASN A 160 20.17 21.11 -22.79
CA ASN A 160 19.65 22.30 -23.47
C ASN A 160 20.80 23.06 -24.17
N PRO A 161 20.68 23.63 -25.39
CA PRO A 161 19.46 23.97 -26.13
C PRO A 161 18.86 22.87 -27.02
N ASP A 162 19.66 21.91 -27.48
CA ASP A 162 19.24 21.01 -28.56
C ASP A 162 18.37 19.83 -28.09
N CYS A 163 18.17 19.69 -26.76
CA CYS A 163 17.39 18.61 -26.13
C CYS A 163 17.78 17.20 -26.60
N THR A 164 19.07 17.03 -26.94
CA THR A 164 19.64 15.77 -27.42
C THR A 164 20.04 14.86 -26.26
N ILE A 165 19.99 13.54 -26.49
CA ILE A 165 20.58 12.56 -25.57
C ILE A 165 22.10 12.77 -25.61
N VAL A 166 22.66 13.19 -24.48
CA VAL A 166 24.11 13.47 -24.33
C VAL A 166 24.84 12.38 -23.55
N GLY A 167 24.11 11.45 -22.93
CA GLY A 167 24.69 10.26 -22.32
C GLY A 167 23.70 9.29 -21.69
N THR A 168 24.25 8.19 -21.17
CA THR A 168 23.49 7.11 -20.54
C THR A 168 24.19 6.54 -19.30
N ILE A 169 23.44 6.35 -18.22
CA ILE A 169 23.85 5.50 -17.09
C ILE A 169 23.14 4.14 -17.26
N THR A 170 23.90 3.06 -17.32
CA THR A 170 23.36 1.70 -17.31
C THR A 170 23.54 1.12 -15.91
N VAL A 171 22.42 0.84 -15.24
CA VAL A 171 22.41 0.19 -13.93
C VAL A 171 22.17 -1.29 -14.18
N GLN A 172 23.19 -2.10 -13.92
CA GLN A 172 23.10 -3.55 -13.97
C GLN A 172 22.43 -4.03 -12.68
N ALA A 173 21.50 -4.97 -12.78
CA ALA A 173 21.00 -5.68 -11.60
C ALA A 173 22.18 -6.34 -10.90
N THR A 174 22.22 -6.27 -9.57
CA THR A 174 23.19 -7.03 -8.78
C THR A 174 23.00 -8.52 -9.09
N SER A 175 24.04 -9.20 -9.59
CA SER A 175 24.00 -10.66 -9.74
C SER A 175 23.88 -11.27 -8.35
N VAL A 176 22.71 -11.86 -8.09
CA VAL A 176 22.37 -12.47 -6.80
C VAL A 176 22.68 -13.97 -6.76
N GLY A 177 23.16 -14.55 -7.87
CA GLY A 177 23.33 -15.98 -8.02
C GLY A 177 22.02 -16.68 -8.40
N LEU A 178 21.99 -18.00 -8.20
CA LEU A 178 20.82 -18.81 -8.50
C LEU A 178 19.70 -18.55 -7.48
N LEU A 179 20.05 -18.35 -6.21
CA LEU A 179 19.16 -17.83 -5.17
C LEU A 179 19.81 -16.64 -4.47
N GLY A 180 19.18 -15.47 -4.57
CA GLY A 180 19.58 -14.30 -3.80
C GLY A 180 19.29 -14.46 -2.31
N PRO A 181 20.11 -13.84 -1.43
CA PRO A 181 20.00 -14.01 0.01
C PRO A 181 18.64 -13.54 0.53
N VAL A 182 17.99 -14.39 1.31
CA VAL A 182 16.67 -14.19 1.90
C VAL A 182 16.79 -13.66 3.33
N GLY A 183 17.70 -14.23 4.13
CA GLY A 183 17.95 -13.86 5.52
C GLY A 183 16.82 -14.22 6.50
N ASP A 184 17.13 -14.23 7.80
CA ASP A 184 16.12 -14.34 8.87
C ASP A 184 15.12 -13.18 8.80
N GLN A 185 13.84 -13.47 9.04
CA GLN A 185 12.73 -12.52 8.89
C GLN A 185 11.92 -12.38 10.18
N THR A 186 11.12 -11.31 10.27
CA THR A 186 10.14 -11.10 11.35
C THR A 186 8.77 -10.88 10.76
N ALA A 187 7.76 -11.62 11.24
CA ALA A 187 6.37 -11.53 10.83
C ALA A 187 5.51 -11.11 12.04
N PRO A 188 5.28 -9.81 12.27
CA PRO A 188 4.44 -9.35 13.38
C PRO A 188 2.96 -9.63 13.09
N LEU A 189 2.22 -10.07 14.12
CA LEU A 189 0.78 -10.31 14.05
C LEU A 189 0.03 -9.06 13.57
N GLY A 190 -1.06 -9.28 12.84
CA GLY A 190 -1.86 -8.21 12.24
C GLY A 190 -1.32 -7.67 10.92
N SER A 191 -0.23 -8.23 10.38
CA SER A 191 0.31 -7.86 9.06
C SER A 191 0.80 -9.08 8.29
N THR A 192 0.83 -8.99 6.95
CA THR A 192 1.35 -10.06 6.09
C THR A 192 2.83 -9.83 5.78
N LEU A 193 3.68 -10.78 6.19
CA LEU A 193 5.05 -10.85 5.68
C LEU A 193 5.01 -11.32 4.23
N THR A 194 5.72 -10.62 3.36
CA THR A 194 5.91 -11.01 1.96
C THR A 194 7.40 -11.11 1.65
N ILE A 195 7.84 -12.24 1.10
CA ILE A 195 9.22 -12.48 0.66
C ILE A 195 9.18 -12.75 -0.84
N GLN A 196 9.84 -11.89 -1.62
CA GLN A 196 10.08 -12.10 -3.04
C GLN A 196 11.47 -12.68 -3.23
N LEU A 197 11.54 -13.97 -3.59
CA LEU A 197 12.81 -14.60 -3.99
C LEU A 197 13.34 -13.97 -5.28
N ARG A 198 14.66 -14.00 -5.44
CA ARG A 198 15.36 -13.41 -6.59
C ARG A 198 16.36 -14.41 -7.14
N SER A 199 16.51 -14.42 -8.45
CA SER A 199 17.53 -15.18 -9.18
C SER A 199 18.04 -14.33 -10.33
N ASP A 200 19.32 -14.45 -10.69
CA ASP A 200 19.84 -13.88 -11.94
C ASP A 200 19.53 -14.75 -13.19
N ARG A 201 18.85 -15.89 -13.00
CA ARG A 201 18.48 -16.82 -14.07
C ARG A 201 16.98 -16.79 -14.35
N ALA A 202 16.63 -16.38 -15.56
CA ALA A 202 15.25 -16.35 -16.04
C ALA A 202 14.57 -17.74 -16.15
N SER A 203 15.34 -18.83 -16.05
CA SER A 203 14.87 -20.21 -16.04
C SER A 203 14.87 -20.87 -14.65
N ALA A 204 15.18 -20.11 -13.59
CA ALA A 204 15.13 -20.62 -12.22
C ALA A 204 13.70 -21.03 -11.84
N VAL A 205 13.59 -22.20 -11.21
CA VAL A 205 12.36 -22.70 -10.57
C VAL A 205 12.59 -22.70 -9.06
N PHE A 206 11.69 -22.07 -8.31
CA PHE A 206 11.79 -21.98 -6.87
C PHE A 206 11.02 -23.11 -6.16
N ASP A 207 11.47 -23.51 -4.98
CA ASP A 207 10.81 -24.50 -4.13
C ASP A 207 11.04 -24.19 -2.64
N ILE A 208 10.16 -24.68 -1.76
CA ILE A 208 10.10 -24.35 -0.34
C ILE A 208 9.87 -25.61 0.52
N ALA A 209 10.55 -25.69 1.67
CA ALA A 209 10.42 -26.81 2.60
C ALA A 209 10.41 -26.35 4.08
N PRO A 210 9.77 -27.11 4.99
CA PRO A 210 9.02 -28.34 4.76
C PRO A 210 7.61 -28.08 4.18
N LEU A 211 7.01 -29.14 3.62
CA LEU A 211 5.60 -29.19 3.22
C LEU A 211 4.81 -30.17 4.11
N PRO A 212 3.51 -29.92 4.42
CA PRO A 212 2.76 -28.70 4.09
C PRO A 212 3.34 -27.46 4.78
N LEU A 213 3.11 -26.30 4.18
CA LEU A 213 3.49 -25.02 4.79
C LEU A 213 2.72 -24.79 6.10
N PRO A 214 3.22 -23.92 7.00
CA PRO A 214 2.44 -23.42 8.14
C PRO A 214 1.08 -22.88 7.69
N GLU A 215 0.08 -22.96 8.56
CA GLU A 215 -1.23 -22.33 8.29
C GLU A 215 -1.05 -20.83 8.02
N HIS A 216 -1.90 -20.25 7.16
CA HIS A 216 -1.79 -18.86 6.71
C HIS A 216 -0.49 -18.49 5.96
N ALA A 217 0.33 -19.47 5.56
CA ALA A 217 1.44 -19.30 4.62
C ALA A 217 1.08 -19.84 3.23
N SER A 218 1.52 -19.14 2.18
CA SER A 218 1.41 -19.59 0.79
C SER A 218 2.69 -19.28 0.01
N PHE A 219 2.93 -20.05 -1.05
CA PHE A 219 4.10 -19.88 -1.91
C PHE A 219 3.75 -20.10 -3.37
N ASP A 220 3.97 -19.07 -4.19
CA ASP A 220 3.98 -19.17 -5.63
C ASP A 220 5.39 -19.54 -6.10
N ALA A 221 5.59 -20.81 -6.41
CA ALA A 221 6.85 -21.36 -6.90
C ALA A 221 7.27 -20.84 -8.30
N ALA A 222 6.32 -20.34 -9.10
CA ALA A 222 6.59 -19.83 -10.44
C ALA A 222 7.11 -18.38 -10.38
N ASN A 223 6.53 -17.56 -9.50
CA ASN A 223 6.97 -16.17 -9.28
C ASN A 223 7.98 -16.01 -8.13
N GLY A 224 8.23 -17.05 -7.33
CA GLY A 224 9.10 -17.00 -6.16
C GLY A 224 8.54 -16.15 -5.02
N LEU A 225 7.21 -16.03 -4.92
CA LEU A 225 6.53 -15.12 -4.00
C LEU A 225 5.95 -15.89 -2.82
N PHE A 226 6.46 -15.62 -1.62
CA PHE A 226 5.97 -16.18 -0.36
C PHE A 226 5.16 -15.13 0.40
N HIS A 227 3.98 -15.53 0.89
CA HIS A 227 3.17 -14.74 1.81
C HIS A 227 2.97 -15.51 3.11
N PHE A 228 2.97 -14.80 4.24
CA PHE A 228 2.67 -15.36 5.55
C PHE A 228 1.98 -14.32 6.43
N GLN A 229 0.72 -14.58 6.81
CA GLN A 229 -0.04 -13.74 7.73
C GLN A 229 -0.22 -14.49 9.06
N PRO A 230 0.69 -14.33 10.03
CA PRO A 230 0.70 -15.16 11.22
C PRO A 230 -0.52 -14.97 12.12
N SER A 231 -0.99 -16.08 12.70
CA SER A 231 -2.03 -16.14 13.73
C SER A 231 -1.44 -16.20 15.15
N PRO A 232 -2.23 -15.91 16.22
CA PRO A 232 -1.71 -15.86 17.59
C PRO A 232 -1.13 -17.17 18.14
N ASP A 233 -1.53 -18.32 17.60
CA ASP A 233 -1.00 -19.64 17.93
C ASP A 233 0.37 -19.93 17.28
N GLN A 234 0.81 -19.09 16.34
CA GLN A 234 2.08 -19.19 15.61
C GLN A 234 3.19 -18.30 16.20
N ILE A 235 2.95 -17.64 17.34
CA ILE A 235 3.97 -16.89 18.09
C ILE A 235 5.17 -17.78 18.41
N GLY A 236 6.39 -17.29 18.12
CA GLY A 236 7.63 -18.03 18.29
C GLY A 236 8.53 -17.93 17.06
N SER A 237 9.22 -19.02 16.73
CA SER A 237 10.10 -19.09 15.56
C SER A 237 9.78 -20.34 14.75
N LEU A 238 9.69 -20.17 13.43
CA LEU A 238 9.56 -21.25 12.46
C LEU A 238 10.75 -21.22 11.49
N THR A 239 11.12 -22.38 10.96
CA THR A 239 12.27 -22.53 10.06
C THR A 239 11.79 -23.01 8.70
N LEU A 240 12.11 -22.23 7.66
CA LEU A 240 11.80 -22.57 6.26
C LEU A 240 13.10 -22.63 5.47
N THR A 241 13.16 -23.52 4.48
CA THR A 241 14.24 -23.56 3.50
C THR A 241 13.67 -23.19 2.15
N PHE A 242 14.13 -22.05 1.63
CA PHE A 242 13.87 -21.64 0.25
C PHE A 242 14.97 -22.19 -0.64
N SER A 243 14.62 -22.52 -1.88
CA SER A 243 15.58 -23.02 -2.86
C SER A 243 15.24 -22.53 -4.26
N ALA A 244 16.26 -22.45 -5.11
CA ALA A 244 16.15 -22.21 -6.53
C ALA A 244 16.95 -23.28 -7.29
N SER A 245 16.39 -23.73 -8.40
CA SER A 245 16.97 -24.76 -9.27
C SER A 245 17.02 -24.29 -10.71
N ASP A 246 18.13 -24.54 -11.41
CA ASP A 246 18.29 -24.22 -12.82
C ASP A 246 19.25 -25.21 -13.49
N ASN A 247 18.80 -25.88 -14.56
CA ASN A 247 19.61 -26.79 -15.39
C ASN A 247 20.39 -27.90 -14.62
N GLY A 248 19.95 -28.25 -13.41
CA GLY A 248 20.57 -29.25 -12.54
C GLY A 248 21.52 -28.67 -11.46
N GLU A 249 21.75 -27.37 -11.46
CA GLU A 249 22.30 -26.65 -10.31
C GLU A 249 21.17 -26.29 -9.34
N ASN A 250 21.48 -26.30 -8.04
CA ASN A 250 20.53 -25.95 -6.97
C ASN A 250 21.25 -25.08 -5.93
N GLU A 251 20.56 -24.06 -5.44
CA GLU A 251 20.98 -23.22 -4.32
C GLU A 251 19.83 -23.13 -3.31
N SER A 252 20.15 -23.08 -2.01
CA SER A 252 19.14 -23.11 -0.96
C SER A 252 19.59 -22.37 0.29
N GLU A 253 18.66 -21.64 0.92
CA GLU A 253 18.87 -20.94 2.18
C GLU A 253 17.81 -21.36 3.19
N THR A 254 18.26 -21.82 4.36
CA THR A 254 17.40 -22.07 5.52
C THR A 254 17.37 -20.83 6.39
N ILE A 255 16.19 -20.23 6.54
CA ILE A 255 15.95 -19.03 7.35
C ILE A 255 15.07 -19.33 8.56
N THR A 256 15.14 -18.45 9.55
CA THR A 256 14.21 -18.37 10.67
C THR A 256 13.24 -17.21 10.45
N ILE A 257 11.93 -17.48 10.48
CA ILE A 257 10.91 -16.44 10.59
C ILE A 257 10.47 -16.37 12.04
N THR A 258 10.57 -15.19 12.65
CA THR A 258 10.15 -14.95 14.03
C THR A 258 8.82 -14.20 14.07
N VAL A 259 7.84 -14.77 14.77
CA VAL A 259 6.56 -14.14 15.09
C VAL A 259 6.65 -13.62 16.53
N PRO A 260 6.81 -12.30 16.76
CA PRO A 260 6.98 -11.74 18.09
C PRO A 260 5.67 -11.77 18.90
N GLU A 261 5.80 -11.87 20.22
CA GLU A 261 4.69 -11.56 21.14
C GLU A 261 4.30 -10.07 20.99
N PRO A 262 3.00 -9.74 20.84
CA PRO A 262 2.52 -8.36 20.93
C PRO A 262 2.84 -7.73 22.29
N ASP A 263 3.05 -6.40 22.34
CA ASP A 263 3.10 -5.68 23.61
C ASP A 263 1.77 -5.88 24.37
N PRO A 264 1.76 -6.40 25.61
CA PRO A 264 0.54 -6.54 26.41
C PRO A 264 -0.21 -5.22 26.66
N ASN A 265 0.43 -4.07 26.42
CA ASN A 265 -0.13 -2.72 26.53
C ASN A 265 -0.41 -2.07 25.15
N GLY A 266 -0.13 -2.79 24.06
CA GLY A 266 -0.41 -2.34 22.70
C GLY A 266 -1.91 -2.13 22.47
N ALA A 267 -2.25 -1.21 21.57
CA ALA A 267 -3.64 -0.96 21.22
C ALA A 267 -4.10 -1.91 20.11
N THR A 268 -5.24 -2.58 20.28
CA THR A 268 -5.96 -3.18 19.15
C THR A 268 -6.43 -2.06 18.22
N ALA A 269 -5.97 -2.08 16.97
CA ALA A 269 -6.33 -1.13 15.94
C ALA A 269 -6.63 -1.82 14.61
N LEU A 270 -7.30 -1.10 13.70
CA LEU A 270 -7.54 -1.50 12.31
C LEU A 270 -6.98 -0.41 11.39
N ARG A 271 -6.06 -0.76 10.50
CA ARG A 271 -5.48 0.12 9.49
C ARG A 271 -5.83 -0.38 8.09
N GLY A 272 -6.15 0.54 7.19
CA GLY A 272 -6.42 0.21 5.80
C GLY A 272 -6.38 1.44 4.91
N ARG A 273 -6.75 1.28 3.65
CA ARG A 273 -6.78 2.33 2.64
C ARG A 273 -8.09 2.26 1.86
N ILE A 274 -8.68 3.40 1.51
CA ILE A 274 -9.93 3.48 0.74
C ILE A 274 -9.68 4.12 -0.62
N LEU A 275 -10.09 3.45 -1.70
CA LEU A 275 -9.91 3.84 -3.10
C LEU A 275 -11.23 3.84 -3.86
N ASP A 276 -11.30 4.63 -4.94
CA ASP A 276 -12.42 4.66 -5.88
C ASP A 276 -12.38 3.40 -6.74
N ALA A 277 -13.46 2.61 -6.69
CA ALA A 277 -13.61 1.39 -7.46
C ALA A 277 -13.73 1.63 -8.98
N ASN A 278 -14.45 2.68 -9.37
CA ASN A 278 -14.70 3.02 -10.78
C ASN A 278 -13.44 3.56 -11.46
N ASP A 279 -12.56 4.26 -10.73
CA ASP A 279 -11.24 4.66 -11.23
C ASP A 279 -10.26 3.46 -11.23
N ALA A 280 -10.32 2.58 -10.23
CA ALA A 280 -9.48 1.39 -10.16
C ALA A 280 -9.72 0.41 -11.33
N GLU A 281 -10.97 0.24 -11.77
CA GLU A 281 -11.36 -0.48 -12.99
C GLU A 281 -10.66 0.05 -14.25
N ARG A 282 -10.34 1.34 -14.28
CA ARG A 282 -9.60 2.01 -15.37
C ARG A 282 -8.09 2.02 -15.15
N GLY A 283 -7.60 1.29 -14.14
CA GLY A 283 -6.19 1.26 -13.74
C GLY A 283 -5.71 2.56 -13.07
N ILE A 284 -6.63 3.39 -12.56
CA ILE A 284 -6.34 4.68 -11.94
C ILE A 284 -6.48 4.55 -10.42
N GLU A 285 -5.41 4.86 -9.68
CA GLU A 285 -5.45 4.86 -8.23
C GLU A 285 -5.92 6.22 -7.69
N THR A 286 -7.21 6.33 -7.35
CA THR A 286 -7.81 7.54 -6.77
C THR A 286 -8.19 7.29 -5.30
N PRO A 287 -7.51 7.92 -4.32
CA PRO A 287 -7.85 7.77 -2.92
C PRO A 287 -9.11 8.56 -2.50
N LEU A 288 -10.01 7.93 -1.74
CA LEU A 288 -11.13 8.64 -1.13
C LEU A 288 -10.63 9.42 0.09
N ILE A 289 -10.53 10.75 -0.04
CA ILE A 289 -10.13 11.67 1.03
C ILE A 289 -11.33 12.01 1.91
N GLY A 290 -11.23 11.81 3.22
CA GLY A 290 -12.31 12.14 4.18
C GLY A 290 -13.45 11.12 4.28
N ALA A 291 -13.31 9.92 3.69
CA ALA A 291 -14.23 8.81 3.93
C ALA A 291 -14.21 8.43 5.42
N THR A 292 -15.37 8.19 6.01
CA THR A 292 -15.49 7.86 7.44
C THR A 292 -15.39 6.36 7.62
N VAL A 293 -14.53 5.91 8.53
CA VAL A 293 -14.47 4.53 9.01
C VAL A 293 -14.96 4.48 10.45
N LYS A 294 -15.97 3.66 10.73
CA LYS A 294 -16.65 3.62 12.02
C LYS A 294 -16.82 2.18 12.51
N HIS A 295 -16.39 1.90 13.72
CA HIS A 295 -16.77 0.67 14.42
C HIS A 295 -18.17 0.83 15.02
N ILE A 296 -19.10 -0.04 14.62
CA ILE A 296 -20.53 0.13 14.90
C ILE A 296 -20.80 0.04 16.40
N GLY A 297 -20.38 -1.05 17.05
CA GLY A 297 -20.74 -1.35 18.44
C GLY A 297 -20.20 -0.38 19.50
N SER A 298 -19.11 0.35 19.20
CA SER A 298 -18.56 1.36 20.11
C SER A 298 -18.73 2.81 19.63
N GLY A 299 -19.24 3.02 18.41
CA GLY A 299 -19.35 4.34 17.78
C GLY A 299 -18.01 5.04 17.51
N ARG A 300 -16.86 4.40 17.74
CA ARG A 300 -15.54 4.96 17.43
C ARG A 300 -15.40 5.16 15.93
N SER A 301 -14.86 6.31 15.51
CA SER A 301 -14.64 6.60 14.09
C SER A 301 -13.36 7.39 13.83
N VAL A 302 -12.90 7.34 12.58
CA VAL A 302 -11.78 8.08 12.00
C VAL A 302 -12.14 8.46 10.56
N THR A 303 -11.46 9.43 9.97
CA THR A 303 -11.59 9.77 8.54
C THR A 303 -10.29 9.49 7.80
N THR A 304 -10.37 9.07 6.54
CA THR A 304 -9.19 8.84 5.69
C THR A 304 -8.41 10.12 5.40
N GLY A 305 -7.08 9.98 5.26
CA GLY A 305 -6.16 11.05 4.86
C GLY A 305 -6.19 11.35 3.36
N ASN A 306 -5.29 12.25 2.93
CA ASN A 306 -5.15 12.66 1.51
C ASN A 306 -4.68 11.51 0.59
N ASP A 307 -4.11 10.47 1.18
CA ASP A 307 -3.61 9.24 0.55
C ASP A 307 -4.62 8.08 0.65
N GLY A 308 -5.81 8.33 1.24
CA GLY A 308 -6.88 7.35 1.46
C GLY A 308 -6.64 6.43 2.67
N TYR A 309 -5.53 6.57 3.40
CA TYR A 309 -5.26 5.70 4.56
C TYR A 309 -6.04 6.13 5.80
N PHE A 310 -6.38 5.16 6.65
CA PHE A 310 -6.95 5.38 7.98
C PHE A 310 -6.33 4.43 9.01
N GLU A 311 -6.39 4.81 10.29
CA GLU A 311 -6.14 3.91 11.42
C GLU A 311 -7.18 4.17 12.52
N LEU A 312 -7.96 3.13 12.85
CA LEU A 312 -9.00 3.17 13.87
C LEU A 312 -8.54 2.38 15.10
N SER A 313 -8.18 3.06 16.19
CA SER A 313 -7.55 2.45 17.37
C SER A 313 -8.47 2.38 18.60
N GLY A 314 -8.12 1.48 19.53
CA GLY A 314 -8.90 1.22 20.74
C GLY A 314 -10.13 0.35 20.47
N LEU A 315 -10.01 -0.58 19.53
CA LEU A 315 -11.01 -1.61 19.24
C LEU A 315 -10.91 -2.76 20.27
N GLN A 316 -11.78 -3.76 20.17
CA GLN A 316 -11.69 -4.98 20.96
C GLN A 316 -11.14 -6.10 20.07
N PRO A 317 -10.41 -7.09 20.62
CA PRO A 317 -10.07 -8.29 19.85
C PRO A 317 -11.32 -9.14 19.56
N GLY A 318 -11.22 -10.01 18.55
CA GLY A 318 -12.33 -10.83 18.06
C GLY A 318 -13.14 -10.15 16.96
N GLU A 319 -14.39 -10.59 16.79
CA GLU A 319 -15.28 -10.11 15.74
C GLU A 319 -15.68 -8.64 15.95
N ASN A 320 -15.39 -7.79 14.96
CA ASN A 320 -15.77 -6.38 14.94
C ASN A 320 -16.54 -6.07 13.65
N TYR A 321 -17.56 -5.21 13.74
CA TYR A 321 -18.34 -4.75 12.58
C TYR A 321 -17.97 -3.31 12.24
N ILE A 322 -17.48 -3.10 11.01
CA ILE A 322 -16.90 -1.83 10.55
C ILE A 322 -17.71 -1.30 9.37
N GLU A 323 -18.14 -0.05 9.47
CA GLU A 323 -18.73 0.73 8.39
C GLU A 323 -17.63 1.52 7.66
N PHE A 324 -17.57 1.38 6.34
CA PHE A 324 -16.75 2.16 5.42
C PHE A 324 -17.67 3.09 4.62
N ASN A 325 -17.62 4.37 4.93
CA ASN A 325 -18.61 5.35 4.50
C ASN A 325 -18.00 6.40 3.57
N GLY A 326 -18.18 6.20 2.26
CA GLY A 326 -17.71 7.10 1.21
C GLY A 326 -18.57 8.36 1.03
N ILE A 327 -19.76 8.43 1.62
CA ILE A 327 -20.66 9.61 1.54
C ILE A 327 -19.97 10.85 2.13
N THR A 328 -19.09 10.69 3.13
CA THR A 328 -18.32 11.79 3.73
C THR A 328 -17.03 12.13 2.99
N ALA A 329 -16.60 11.29 2.03
CA ALA A 329 -15.42 11.54 1.22
C ALA A 329 -15.60 12.79 0.35
N GLN A 330 -14.52 13.32 -0.22
CA GLN A 330 -14.57 14.51 -1.07
C GLN A 330 -14.63 14.14 -2.56
N PRO A 331 -15.59 14.66 -3.34
CA PRO A 331 -16.73 15.51 -2.93
C PRO A 331 -17.80 14.74 -2.13
N ALA A 332 -18.41 15.41 -1.15
CA ALA A 332 -19.41 14.78 -0.28
C ALA A 332 -20.67 14.34 -1.06
N GLY A 333 -21.15 13.13 -0.76
CA GLY A 333 -22.29 12.50 -1.42
C GLY A 333 -21.98 11.78 -2.74
N THR A 334 -20.72 11.72 -3.17
CA THR A 334 -20.34 11.06 -4.44
C THR A 334 -20.28 9.53 -4.35
N TYR A 335 -19.91 8.96 -3.20
CA TYR A 335 -19.65 7.52 -3.06
C TYR A 335 -20.63 6.85 -2.10
N GLY A 336 -20.84 5.55 -2.29
CA GLY A 336 -21.68 4.73 -1.42
C GLY A 336 -21.05 4.44 -0.04
N ALA A 337 -21.67 3.54 0.69
CA ALA A 337 -21.14 2.98 1.93
C ALA A 337 -21.38 1.47 2.00
N TYR A 338 -20.52 0.74 2.72
CA TYR A 338 -20.76 -0.66 3.04
C TYR A 338 -20.26 -1.03 4.46
N ARG A 339 -20.78 -2.12 5.01
CA ARG A 339 -20.37 -2.69 6.30
C ARG A 339 -19.68 -4.04 6.06
N ALA A 340 -18.66 -4.35 6.85
CA ALA A 340 -17.99 -5.64 6.82
C ALA A 340 -17.59 -6.11 8.22
N GLN A 341 -17.63 -7.42 8.43
CA GLN A 341 -17.01 -8.09 9.57
C GLN A 341 -15.48 -8.09 9.42
N LYS A 342 -14.76 -7.87 10.52
CA LYS A 342 -13.31 -8.02 10.63
C LYS A 342 -12.96 -8.68 11.95
N GLU A 343 -12.24 -9.80 11.88
CA GLU A 343 -11.61 -10.43 13.04
C GLU A 343 -10.33 -9.65 13.40
N LEU A 344 -10.20 -9.23 14.67
CA LEU A 344 -9.06 -8.41 15.12
C LEU A 344 -8.22 -9.15 16.15
N ILE A 345 -6.91 -9.25 15.89
CA ILE A 345 -5.92 -9.75 16.84
C ILE A 345 -5.69 -8.70 17.94
N ALA A 346 -5.59 -9.17 19.19
CA ALA A 346 -5.37 -8.32 20.35
C ALA A 346 -4.04 -7.56 20.31
N ASN A 347 -4.08 -6.31 20.77
CA ASN A 347 -2.91 -5.47 21.07
C ASN A 347 -1.99 -5.15 19.87
N VAL A 348 -2.47 -5.35 18.64
CA VAL A 348 -1.75 -5.01 17.41
C VAL A 348 -2.59 -4.15 16.47
N THR A 349 -1.91 -3.47 15.54
CA THR A 349 -2.56 -2.88 14.37
C THR A 349 -2.81 -3.97 13.34
N ASN A 350 -4.08 -4.31 13.14
CA ASN A 350 -4.54 -5.23 12.12
C ASN A 350 -4.61 -4.47 10.78
N VAL A 351 -3.86 -4.90 9.78
CA VAL A 351 -3.73 -4.26 8.48
C VAL A 351 -4.61 -4.98 7.46
N ILE A 352 -5.40 -4.21 6.71
CA ILE A 352 -6.09 -4.68 5.52
C ILE A 352 -5.17 -4.42 4.33
N ASP A 353 -4.56 -5.48 3.79
CA ASP A 353 -3.54 -5.37 2.73
C ASP A 353 -4.14 -4.99 1.36
N ARG A 354 -5.25 -5.60 0.96
CA ARG A 354 -6.02 -5.19 -0.23
C ARG A 354 -6.80 -3.91 0.09
N PRO A 355 -6.68 -2.84 -0.72
CA PRO A 355 -7.46 -1.63 -0.50
C PRO A 355 -8.98 -1.89 -0.46
N ILE A 356 -9.68 -1.09 0.33
CA ILE A 356 -11.13 -1.05 0.37
C ILE A 356 -11.60 -0.20 -0.79
N TYR A 357 -12.23 -0.82 -1.77
CA TYR A 357 -12.84 -0.12 -2.89
C TYR A 357 -14.28 0.28 -2.53
N ILE A 358 -14.66 1.53 -2.83
CA ILE A 358 -16.03 2.02 -2.67
C ILE A 358 -16.52 2.55 -4.02
N MET A 359 -17.71 2.12 -4.42
CA MET A 359 -18.36 2.57 -5.65
C MET A 359 -18.77 4.05 -5.56
N ALA A 360 -18.58 4.78 -6.66
CA ALA A 360 -19.33 6.00 -6.91
C ALA A 360 -20.84 5.66 -7.05
N ILE A 361 -21.70 6.55 -6.55
CA ILE A 361 -23.15 6.43 -6.75
C ILE A 361 -23.46 6.86 -8.18
N ASP A 362 -24.11 5.99 -8.96
CA ASP A 362 -24.61 6.38 -10.27
C ASP A 362 -25.81 7.31 -10.12
N MET A 363 -25.54 8.61 -10.24
CA MET A 363 -26.52 9.69 -10.16
C MET A 363 -27.60 9.61 -11.25
N ALA A 364 -27.39 8.86 -12.35
CA ALA A 364 -28.43 8.62 -13.35
C ALA A 364 -29.53 7.67 -12.83
N GLY A 365 -29.21 6.82 -11.85
CA GLY A 365 -30.14 5.93 -11.16
C GLY A 365 -30.76 6.48 -9.88
N GLN A 366 -30.37 7.69 -9.45
CA GLN A 366 -30.83 8.26 -8.18
C GLN A 366 -32.28 8.76 -8.27
N THR A 367 -33.14 8.26 -7.39
CA THR A 367 -34.57 8.56 -7.29
C THR A 367 -34.93 8.95 -5.85
N GLN A 368 -35.81 9.93 -5.67
CA GLN A 368 -36.27 10.31 -4.33
C GLN A 368 -37.40 9.39 -3.85
N VAL A 369 -37.20 8.71 -2.72
CA VAL A 369 -38.27 8.03 -1.97
C VAL A 369 -39.13 9.09 -1.27
N VAL A 370 -40.46 8.96 -1.42
CA VAL A 370 -41.46 9.73 -0.67
C VAL A 370 -42.43 8.72 -0.04
N PRO A 371 -42.52 8.60 1.30
CA PRO A 371 -43.20 7.47 1.95
C PRO A 371 -44.63 7.21 1.48
N ASP A 372 -45.43 8.26 1.27
CA ASP A 372 -46.83 8.14 0.81
C ASP A 372 -47.01 7.62 -0.63
N ASN A 373 -45.93 7.40 -1.39
CA ASN A 373 -45.97 7.04 -2.81
C ASN A 373 -45.16 5.78 -3.13
N THR A 374 -45.66 4.97 -4.06
CA THR A 374 -44.84 3.95 -4.72
C THR A 374 -43.72 4.63 -5.50
N THR A 375 -42.48 4.27 -5.20
CA THR A 375 -41.28 4.81 -5.85
C THR A 375 -40.76 3.79 -6.88
N ILE A 376 -40.48 4.25 -8.10
CA ILE A 376 -39.84 3.42 -9.14
C ILE A 376 -38.43 3.96 -9.34
N VAL A 377 -37.44 3.19 -8.89
CA VAL A 377 -36.02 3.51 -9.06
C VAL A 377 -35.57 2.91 -10.38
N THR A 378 -35.03 3.70 -11.31
CA THR A 378 -34.52 3.18 -12.58
C THR A 378 -33.12 3.71 -12.82
N ASN A 379 -32.14 2.81 -12.92
CA ASN A 379 -30.82 3.14 -13.45
C ASN A 379 -30.78 2.82 -14.96
N PRO A 380 -30.60 3.82 -15.85
CA PRO A 380 -30.54 3.60 -17.29
C PRO A 380 -29.19 3.09 -17.81
N ASN A 381 -28.09 3.26 -17.06
CA ASN A 381 -26.76 2.78 -17.44
C ASN A 381 -26.63 1.28 -17.16
N LEU A 382 -27.07 0.84 -15.97
CA LEU A 382 -27.18 -0.57 -15.59
C LEU A 382 -28.43 -1.24 -16.21
N ASN A 383 -29.39 -0.47 -16.72
CA ASN A 383 -30.70 -0.95 -17.17
C ASN A 383 -31.41 -1.80 -16.09
N ALA A 384 -31.43 -1.31 -14.85
CA ALA A 384 -32.11 -1.94 -13.71
C ALA A 384 -33.28 -1.08 -13.20
N THR A 385 -34.33 -1.73 -12.70
CA THR A 385 -35.51 -1.08 -12.10
C THR A 385 -35.95 -1.77 -10.83
N ILE A 386 -36.14 -1.00 -9.75
CA ILE A 386 -36.72 -1.46 -8.46
C ILE A 386 -38.08 -0.79 -8.27
N THR A 387 -39.10 -1.55 -7.88
CA THR A 387 -40.42 -1.03 -7.51
C THR A 387 -40.62 -1.09 -6.00
N ILE A 388 -40.69 0.06 -5.35
CA ILE A 388 -40.77 0.21 -3.89
C ILE A 388 -42.19 0.66 -3.51
N PRO A 389 -42.99 -0.15 -2.80
CA PRO A 389 -44.32 0.27 -2.38
C PRO A 389 -44.29 1.36 -1.31
N ALA A 390 -45.35 2.17 -1.23
CA ALA A 390 -45.51 3.20 -0.19
C ALA A 390 -45.41 2.61 1.24
N HIS A 391 -44.83 3.38 2.17
CA HIS A 391 -44.62 3.03 3.59
C HIS A 391 -43.81 1.74 3.85
N THR A 392 -42.97 1.30 2.90
CA THR A 392 -42.17 0.07 3.05
C THR A 392 -40.73 0.25 3.49
N VAL A 393 -40.11 1.40 3.19
CA VAL A 393 -38.70 1.66 3.48
C VAL A 393 -38.53 2.33 4.84
N MET A 394 -37.70 1.75 5.70
CA MET A 394 -37.32 2.29 7.00
C MET A 394 -35.82 2.60 7.05
N ASN A 395 -35.41 3.52 7.92
CA ASN A 395 -34.01 3.81 8.22
C ASN A 395 -33.44 2.94 9.37
N ASP A 396 -32.15 3.07 9.67
CA ASP A 396 -31.44 2.47 10.83
C ASP A 396 -32.12 2.75 12.22
N ALA A 397 -33.18 3.57 12.30
CA ALA A 397 -33.94 3.89 13.51
C ALA A 397 -35.42 3.39 13.48
N ASP A 398 -35.77 2.53 12.52
CA ASP A 398 -37.13 2.02 12.25
C ASP A 398 -38.17 3.11 11.90
N GLU A 399 -37.73 4.26 11.38
CA GLU A 399 -38.60 5.36 10.92
C GLU A 399 -38.76 5.36 9.39
N GLU A 400 -39.94 5.74 8.87
CA GLU A 400 -40.22 5.78 7.43
C GLU A 400 -39.22 6.69 6.68
N TYR A 401 -38.52 6.11 5.70
CA TYR A 401 -37.44 6.79 5.00
C TYR A 401 -37.94 7.74 3.90
N SER A 402 -37.43 8.97 3.93
CA SER A 402 -37.63 9.98 2.89
C SER A 402 -36.28 10.56 2.49
N GLY A 403 -35.81 10.22 1.30
CA GLY A 403 -34.46 10.53 0.85
C GLY A 403 -34.12 9.92 -0.51
N PRO A 404 -32.93 10.21 -1.07
CA PRO A 404 -32.48 9.61 -2.32
C PRO A 404 -32.20 8.12 -2.14
N ILE A 405 -32.57 7.30 -3.12
CA ILE A 405 -32.14 5.92 -3.26
C ILE A 405 -31.62 5.69 -4.69
N SER A 406 -30.69 4.77 -4.86
CA SER A 406 -30.07 4.43 -6.14
C SER A 406 -29.71 2.96 -6.19
N VAL A 407 -29.61 2.41 -7.40
CA VAL A 407 -28.97 1.13 -7.67
C VAL A 407 -27.82 1.38 -8.63
N SER A 408 -26.63 0.85 -8.34
CA SER A 408 -25.42 0.98 -9.15
C SER A 408 -24.78 -0.39 -9.35
N GLU A 409 -24.11 -0.57 -10.49
CA GLU A 409 -23.25 -1.73 -10.75
C GLU A 409 -22.03 -1.71 -9.84
N VAL A 410 -21.47 -2.88 -9.56
CA VAL A 410 -20.17 -3.05 -8.93
C VAL A 410 -19.31 -3.93 -9.85
N PRO A 411 -18.15 -3.47 -10.33
CA PRO A 411 -17.27 -4.30 -11.13
C PRO A 411 -16.75 -5.50 -10.32
N ASP A 412 -16.63 -6.65 -10.99
CA ASP A 412 -16.35 -7.95 -10.38
C ASP A 412 -15.05 -7.94 -9.55
N GLU A 413 -14.02 -7.25 -10.03
CA GLU A 413 -12.72 -7.08 -9.35
C GLU A 413 -12.77 -6.24 -8.06
N PHE A 414 -13.90 -5.57 -7.76
CA PHE A 414 -14.07 -4.68 -6.59
C PHE A 414 -15.28 -5.06 -5.72
N THR A 415 -15.73 -6.31 -5.84
CA THR A 415 -16.68 -6.95 -4.91
C THR A 415 -16.16 -6.95 -3.46
N PRO A 416 -17.04 -7.04 -2.45
CA PRO A 416 -16.62 -6.98 -1.05
C PRO A 416 -15.92 -8.27 -0.68
N GLY A 417 -14.91 -8.21 0.19
CA GLY A 417 -14.26 -9.41 0.72
C GLY A 417 -15.15 -10.31 1.62
N SER A 418 -16.47 -10.08 1.66
CA SER A 418 -17.46 -11.02 2.22
C SER A 418 -18.15 -11.87 1.14
N LEU A 419 -17.97 -11.57 -0.15
CA LEU A 419 -18.35 -12.47 -1.23
C LEU A 419 -17.39 -13.66 -1.23
N PRO A 420 -17.85 -14.91 -1.11
CA PRO A 420 -16.96 -16.07 -1.13
C PRO A 420 -16.33 -16.26 -2.51
N ASP A 421 -15.01 -16.48 -2.59
CA ASP A 421 -14.25 -16.67 -3.83
C ASP A 421 -14.78 -17.80 -4.76
N THR A 422 -15.65 -18.68 -4.25
CA THR A 422 -16.33 -19.72 -5.04
C THR A 422 -17.55 -19.23 -5.80
N LEU A 423 -18.00 -17.99 -5.56
CA LEU A 423 -19.15 -17.36 -6.21
C LEU A 423 -18.65 -16.31 -7.21
N ASP A 424 -18.94 -16.54 -8.48
CA ASP A 424 -18.54 -15.69 -9.60
C ASP A 424 -19.81 -15.22 -10.36
N PRO A 425 -20.59 -14.28 -9.78
CA PRO A 425 -21.80 -13.77 -10.42
C PRO A 425 -21.44 -12.73 -11.49
N GLY A 426 -21.90 -12.89 -12.74
CA GLY A 426 -21.64 -11.91 -13.81
C GLY A 426 -22.36 -10.56 -13.68
N LEU A 427 -22.99 -10.27 -12.54
CA LEU A 427 -23.49 -8.96 -12.17
C LEU A 427 -23.55 -8.83 -10.65
N VAL A 428 -22.85 -7.83 -10.10
CA VAL A 428 -23.03 -7.39 -8.71
C VAL A 428 -23.62 -5.97 -8.70
N MET A 429 -24.57 -5.74 -7.81
CA MET A 429 -25.26 -4.46 -7.65
C MET A 429 -25.16 -3.97 -6.20
N THR A 430 -25.06 -2.66 -6.02
CA THR A 430 -25.19 -2.01 -4.71
C THR A 430 -26.38 -1.06 -4.70
N ILE A 431 -27.18 -1.10 -3.63
CA ILE A 431 -28.31 -0.20 -3.41
C ILE A 431 -27.93 0.77 -2.30
N GLN A 432 -27.98 2.07 -2.61
CA GLN A 432 -27.46 3.14 -1.75
C GLN A 432 -28.52 4.22 -1.50
N PRO A 433 -28.55 4.86 -0.32
CA PRO A 433 -27.62 4.68 0.81
C PRO A 433 -27.86 3.35 1.54
N MET A 434 -26.78 2.72 2.02
CA MET A 434 -26.87 1.57 2.93
C MET A 434 -27.60 1.91 4.23
N GLY A 435 -28.21 0.89 4.87
CA GLY A 435 -28.85 1.01 6.20
C GLY A 435 -30.34 1.27 6.13
N LEU A 436 -30.97 0.96 4.98
CA LEU A 436 -32.42 0.96 4.82
C LEU A 436 -32.91 -0.48 4.85
N THR A 437 -34.05 -0.70 5.52
CA THR A 437 -34.77 -1.99 5.50
C THR A 437 -36.10 -1.82 4.76
N PHE A 438 -36.58 -2.90 4.14
CA PHE A 438 -37.81 -2.92 3.36
C PHE A 438 -38.78 -3.93 4.01
N ASN A 439 -39.81 -3.42 4.70
CA ASN A 439 -40.78 -4.24 5.43
C ASN A 439 -41.66 -5.13 4.51
N GLN A 440 -41.65 -4.86 3.21
CA GLN A 440 -42.14 -5.73 2.14
C GLN A 440 -41.04 -5.84 1.07
N PRO A 441 -40.80 -7.02 0.48
CA PRO A 441 -39.81 -7.16 -0.58
C PRO A 441 -40.14 -6.25 -1.76
N ALA A 442 -39.18 -5.42 -2.18
CA ALA A 442 -39.32 -4.59 -3.37
C ALA A 442 -38.86 -5.40 -4.62
N PRO A 443 -39.73 -5.65 -5.62
CA PRO A 443 -39.34 -6.36 -6.82
C PRO A 443 -38.29 -5.58 -7.61
N ILE A 444 -37.36 -6.31 -8.23
CA ILE A 444 -36.29 -5.78 -9.07
C ILE A 444 -36.23 -6.51 -10.42
N SER A 445 -35.87 -5.75 -11.47
CA SER A 445 -35.54 -6.25 -12.80
C SER A 445 -34.16 -5.71 -13.19
N PHE A 446 -33.31 -6.54 -13.80
CA PHE A 446 -31.93 -6.22 -14.20
C PHE A 446 -31.49 -7.10 -15.39
N PRO A 447 -30.41 -6.76 -16.12
CA PRO A 447 -30.01 -7.51 -17.31
C PRO A 447 -29.49 -8.92 -17.01
N ASN A 448 -29.66 -9.82 -17.98
CA ASN A 448 -29.18 -11.20 -17.93
C ASN A 448 -27.70 -11.29 -18.40
N PHE A 449 -26.77 -10.75 -17.61
CA PHE A 449 -25.33 -10.69 -17.95
C PHE A 449 -24.73 -12.07 -18.25
N ASP A 450 -25.07 -13.08 -17.46
CA ASP A 450 -24.62 -14.47 -17.62
C ASP A 450 -25.19 -15.19 -18.88
N ASN A 451 -26.00 -14.50 -19.70
CA ASN A 451 -26.62 -15.03 -20.92
C ASN A 451 -27.43 -16.33 -20.68
N LEU A 452 -28.04 -16.46 -19.49
CA LEU A 452 -28.79 -17.65 -19.09
C LEU A 452 -29.96 -17.94 -20.06
N PRO A 453 -30.35 -19.21 -20.25
CA PRO A 453 -31.48 -19.56 -21.11
C PRO A 453 -32.81 -18.93 -20.66
N ALA A 454 -33.68 -18.59 -21.62
CA ALA A 454 -35.03 -18.09 -21.35
C ALA A 454 -35.80 -19.02 -20.40
N GLY A 455 -36.43 -18.45 -19.36
CA GLY A 455 -37.17 -19.19 -18.35
C GLY A 455 -36.33 -19.86 -17.27
N SER A 456 -34.99 -19.74 -17.29
CA SER A 456 -34.15 -20.18 -16.16
C SER A 456 -34.47 -19.39 -14.90
N GLU A 457 -34.37 -20.03 -13.75
CA GLU A 457 -34.56 -19.40 -12.44
C GLU A 457 -33.20 -19.16 -11.77
N VAL A 458 -33.11 -18.03 -11.06
CA VAL A 458 -31.95 -17.62 -10.27
C VAL A 458 -32.40 -17.31 -8.85
N ASP A 459 -31.55 -17.61 -7.87
CA ASP A 459 -31.70 -17.07 -6.52
C ASP A 459 -31.11 -15.66 -6.48
N LEU A 460 -31.86 -14.69 -5.97
CA LEU A 460 -31.41 -13.33 -5.73
C LEU A 460 -30.78 -13.28 -4.34
N TRP A 461 -29.47 -13.14 -4.29
CA TRP A 461 -28.72 -12.95 -3.06
C TRP A 461 -28.72 -11.49 -2.63
N SER A 462 -28.72 -11.26 -1.33
CA SER A 462 -28.66 -9.95 -0.66
C SER A 462 -27.72 -10.06 0.53
N MET A 463 -26.97 -9.00 0.82
CA MET A 463 -26.20 -8.89 2.05
C MET A 463 -27.07 -8.31 3.16
N ASP A 464 -27.12 -8.96 4.31
CA ASP A 464 -27.63 -8.40 5.56
C ASP A 464 -26.63 -7.32 6.04
N HIS A 465 -27.09 -6.09 6.23
CA HIS A 465 -26.22 -4.95 6.51
C HIS A 465 -25.78 -4.85 7.97
N GLU A 466 -26.33 -5.65 8.88
CA GLU A 466 -25.93 -5.69 10.29
C GLU A 466 -24.82 -6.73 10.50
N THR A 467 -24.99 -7.92 9.92
CA THR A 467 -24.11 -9.08 10.02
C THR A 467 -23.08 -9.19 8.89
N ALA A 468 -23.25 -8.43 7.79
CA ALA A 468 -22.46 -8.53 6.56
C ALA A 468 -22.45 -9.93 5.90
N GLN A 469 -23.46 -10.77 6.21
CA GLN A 469 -23.62 -12.11 5.62
C GLN A 469 -24.59 -12.11 4.44
N PHE A 470 -24.37 -12.99 3.47
CA PHE A 470 -25.23 -13.13 2.30
C PHE A 470 -26.35 -14.16 2.52
N PHE A 471 -27.57 -13.82 2.11
CA PHE A 471 -28.76 -14.67 2.16
C PHE A 471 -29.59 -14.57 0.86
N ILE A 472 -30.43 -15.57 0.60
CA ILE A 472 -31.35 -15.55 -0.54
C ILE A 472 -32.59 -14.71 -0.18
N ALA A 473 -32.74 -13.55 -0.82
CA ALA A 473 -33.83 -12.60 -0.57
C ALA A 473 -35.05 -12.81 -1.47
N GLY A 474 -34.88 -13.49 -2.61
CA GLY A 474 -35.95 -13.81 -3.56
C GLY A 474 -35.49 -14.69 -4.71
N LYS A 475 -36.35 -14.84 -5.72
CA LYS A 475 -36.07 -15.59 -6.95
C LYS A 475 -36.39 -14.76 -8.19
N GLY A 476 -35.46 -14.77 -9.12
CA GLY A 476 -35.57 -14.17 -10.45
C GLY A 476 -35.85 -15.21 -11.53
N ARG A 477 -36.45 -14.78 -12.64
CA ARG A 477 -36.59 -15.60 -13.86
C ARG A 477 -36.14 -14.83 -15.09
N VAL A 478 -35.39 -15.51 -15.95
CA VAL A 478 -34.95 -14.96 -17.24
C VAL A 478 -36.15 -14.79 -18.18
N THR A 479 -36.29 -13.60 -18.77
CA THR A 479 -37.36 -13.26 -19.72
C THR A 479 -37.30 -14.08 -21.01
N SER A 480 -38.43 -14.12 -21.75
CA SER A 480 -38.56 -14.95 -22.95
C SER A 480 -37.63 -14.57 -24.12
N ASP A 481 -37.21 -13.31 -24.17
CA ASP A 481 -36.24 -12.75 -25.11
C ASP A 481 -34.79 -12.82 -24.60
N ARG A 482 -34.59 -13.31 -23.36
CA ARG A 482 -33.31 -13.52 -22.66
C ARG A 482 -32.56 -12.25 -22.26
N THR A 483 -33.18 -11.08 -22.34
CA THR A 483 -32.50 -9.79 -22.08
C THR A 483 -32.45 -9.45 -20.61
N MET A 484 -33.48 -9.81 -19.84
CA MET A 484 -33.67 -9.41 -18.45
C MET A 484 -33.89 -10.61 -17.53
N ILE A 485 -33.65 -10.40 -16.24
CA ILE A 485 -34.10 -11.23 -15.14
C ILE A 485 -35.09 -10.40 -14.33
N GLU A 486 -36.27 -10.97 -14.03
CA GLU A 486 -37.33 -10.31 -13.25
C GLU A 486 -37.63 -11.13 -11.98
N THR A 487 -37.66 -10.49 -10.80
CA THR A 487 -38.07 -11.17 -9.56
C THR A 487 -39.55 -11.53 -9.58
N PHE A 488 -39.88 -12.80 -9.31
CA PHE A 488 -41.26 -13.30 -9.21
C PHE A 488 -41.63 -13.77 -7.78
N GLU A 489 -40.64 -13.98 -6.92
CA GLU A 489 -40.81 -14.34 -5.51
C GLU A 489 -39.77 -13.57 -4.68
N GLY A 490 -40.14 -13.09 -3.48
CA GLY A 490 -39.26 -12.24 -2.68
C GLY A 490 -38.88 -10.92 -3.38
N GLY A 491 -37.65 -10.45 -3.17
CA GLY A 491 -37.14 -9.19 -3.73
C GLY A 491 -36.13 -8.52 -2.79
N ILE A 492 -35.81 -7.26 -3.07
CA ILE A 492 -34.93 -6.44 -2.22
C ILE A 492 -35.55 -6.28 -0.83
N ARG A 493 -34.76 -6.59 0.21
CA ARG A 493 -35.15 -6.46 1.62
C ARG A 493 -34.34 -5.40 2.37
N GLU A 494 -33.17 -5.04 1.86
CA GLU A 494 -32.25 -4.09 2.48
C GLU A 494 -31.53 -3.28 1.41
N SER A 495 -31.06 -2.08 1.74
CA SER A 495 -30.11 -1.35 0.89
C SER A 495 -28.69 -1.81 1.18
N SER A 496 -28.21 -2.69 0.31
CA SER A 496 -26.95 -3.40 0.47
C SER A 496 -26.47 -3.97 -0.87
N TRP A 497 -25.66 -5.01 -0.83
CA TRP A 497 -25.07 -5.67 -2.00
C TRP A 497 -25.94 -6.85 -2.45
N HIS A 498 -26.12 -7.00 -3.77
CA HIS A 498 -27.04 -7.94 -4.37
C HIS A 498 -26.45 -8.56 -5.64
N PHE A 499 -26.75 -9.83 -5.90
CA PHE A 499 -26.36 -10.51 -7.14
C PHE A 499 -27.29 -11.70 -7.45
N PRO A 500 -27.51 -12.05 -8.72
CA PRO A 500 -28.15 -13.30 -9.11
C PRO A 500 -27.14 -14.45 -9.09
N LEU A 501 -27.58 -15.65 -8.76
CA LEU A 501 -26.89 -16.89 -9.15
C LEU A 501 -27.91 -17.93 -9.62
N PRO A 502 -27.57 -18.80 -10.60
CA PRO A 502 -28.36 -19.98 -10.90
C PRO A 502 -28.62 -20.78 -9.62
N ALA A 503 -29.88 -21.19 -9.41
CA ALA A 503 -30.21 -22.01 -8.25
C ALA A 503 -29.34 -23.26 -8.23
N ALA A 504 -28.81 -23.61 -7.05
CA ALA A 504 -28.00 -24.82 -6.90
C ALA A 504 -28.81 -26.03 -7.40
N PRO A 505 -28.22 -26.95 -8.19
CA PRO A 505 -28.95 -28.10 -8.69
C PRO A 505 -29.49 -28.91 -7.50
N ASP A 506 -30.78 -29.24 -7.54
CA ASP A 506 -31.40 -30.13 -6.56
C ASP A 506 -30.50 -31.34 -6.33
N SER A 507 -30.07 -31.54 -5.07
CA SER A 507 -29.21 -32.66 -4.70
C SER A 507 -29.83 -33.95 -5.24
N LEU A 508 -29.10 -34.63 -6.15
CA LEU A 508 -29.60 -35.85 -6.78
C LEU A 508 -30.13 -36.79 -5.69
N PRO A 509 -31.36 -37.32 -5.81
CA PRO A 509 -31.86 -38.27 -4.84
C PRO A 509 -30.84 -39.40 -4.70
N ALA A 510 -30.47 -39.72 -3.45
CA ALA A 510 -29.44 -40.70 -3.16
C ALA A 510 -29.72 -41.99 -3.96
N PRO A 511 -28.68 -42.60 -4.59
CA PRO A 511 -28.89 -43.77 -5.43
C PRO A 511 -29.63 -44.85 -4.64
N ASP A 512 -30.73 -45.34 -5.23
CA ASP A 512 -31.62 -46.28 -4.56
C ASP A 512 -30.88 -47.59 -4.31
N ASN A 513 -30.53 -47.86 -3.05
CA ASN A 513 -29.76 -49.03 -2.63
C ASN A 513 -30.63 -50.31 -2.60
N ASN A 514 -31.37 -50.57 -3.68
CA ASN A 514 -32.30 -51.70 -3.81
C ASN A 514 -31.81 -52.80 -4.78
N ASP A 515 -30.75 -52.59 -5.55
CA ASP A 515 -30.16 -53.62 -6.42
C ASP A 515 -29.07 -54.43 -5.68
N ALA A 516 -29.51 -55.20 -4.68
CA ALA A 516 -28.68 -56.20 -3.99
C ALA A 516 -29.48 -57.44 -3.57
N ASN A 517 -30.21 -58.05 -4.52
CA ASN A 517 -30.69 -59.45 -4.44
C ASN A 517 -31.16 -59.96 -5.82
N ASP A 518 -30.24 -60.52 -6.61
CA ASP A 518 -30.44 -61.74 -7.43
C ASP A 518 -29.06 -62.31 -7.84
#